data_AF-A0A9P9HXZ7-F1
#
_entry.id   AF-A0A9P9HXZ7-F1
#
_cell.length_a   1.000
_cell.length_b   1.000
_cell.length_c   1.000
_cell.angle_alpha   90.00
_cell.angle_beta   90.00
_cell.angle_gamma   90.00
#
_symmetry.space_group_name_H-M   'P 1'
#
loop_
_entity.id
_entity.type
_entity.pdbx_description
1 polymer ?
#
loop_
_entity_poly.entity_id
_entity_poly.type
_entity_poly.pdbx_seq_one_letter_code
_entity_poly.pdbx_strand_id
1 'polypeptide(L)'
;MANTLPPELLSKVFESISPFDNQRPTVISCLIVNQEWHDVALRFLYKDLVLFCGPQLDLFTACHNRRAVSSLTRSLTLYISRPGELPGSAFNEAQNRFLQLATHVIPRMNNLRSLSVARHHRVPFCWIKKSIVSIILRSIPPSCTSLELALGTSDMNDIDGPEDDSIHLCEDLRSLLPRMHHVHIDMSSLCDALFGTWDSDECFHPTALPNLRSLHIPCVGMQNKTPCLERHRQDQWSLWNSIIPALQLVVELPDTADADITVLGSVAPLSSYKLDIYTTLLRCHIKRGRTTTWAFPTTKHLVKEEIEGERWKMQLVYIRLYHETYMTQRKWIYMLAGGRPWRILNSGSRLPVPWSNSAEWMPDEKLGIMTWEKWTKGNPGEVPMLLKNEEVAGMRLIDAEEREGHEEVCLAEKTPAGFVRPSRWSRSQLFRAD
;
A
#
# COMPACT_ATOMS: atom_id res chain seq x y z
N MET A 1 -5.58 -33.89 -31.33
CA MET A 1 -6.28 -32.84 -32.09
C MET A 1 -6.24 -31.48 -31.38
N ALA A 2 -5.11 -31.08 -30.77
CA ALA A 2 -4.95 -29.76 -30.11
C ALA A 2 -3.83 -28.89 -30.74
N ASN A 3 -3.24 -29.35 -31.85
CA ASN A 3 -2.11 -28.70 -32.53
C ASN A 3 -2.52 -27.55 -33.48
N THR A 4 -3.76 -27.07 -33.40
CA THR A 4 -4.33 -26.07 -34.33
C THR A 4 -5.14 -24.99 -33.61
N LEU A 5 -4.97 -24.83 -32.29
CA LEU A 5 -5.64 -23.76 -31.54
C LEU A 5 -4.87 -22.46 -31.75
N PRO A 6 -5.51 -21.37 -32.24
CA PRO A 6 -4.87 -20.08 -32.35
C PRO A 6 -4.25 -19.62 -31.02
N PRO A 7 -3.11 -18.91 -31.04
CA PRO A 7 -2.44 -18.42 -29.83
C PRO A 7 -3.35 -17.60 -28.91
N GLU A 8 -4.34 -16.91 -29.47
CA GLU A 8 -5.33 -16.11 -28.75
C GLU A 8 -6.28 -17.00 -27.93
N LEU A 9 -6.66 -18.17 -28.45
CA LEU A 9 -7.48 -19.13 -27.72
C LEU A 9 -6.64 -19.85 -26.65
N LEU A 10 -5.39 -20.19 -26.95
CA LEU A 10 -4.47 -20.75 -25.96
C LEU A 10 -4.24 -19.78 -24.80
N SER A 11 -4.07 -18.49 -25.09
CA SER A 11 -3.94 -17.45 -24.07
C SER A 11 -5.17 -17.40 -23.16
N LYS A 12 -6.38 -17.48 -23.73
CA LYS A 12 -7.63 -17.55 -22.94
C LYS A 12 -7.73 -18.83 -22.10
N VAL A 13 -7.25 -19.97 -22.61
CA VAL A 13 -7.17 -21.21 -21.84
C VAL A 13 -6.26 -21.03 -20.62
N PHE A 14 -5.07 -20.45 -20.80
CA PHE A 14 -4.16 -20.17 -19.68
C PHE A 14 -4.70 -19.13 -18.70
N GLU A 15 -5.41 -18.11 -19.19
CA GLU A 15 -6.08 -17.13 -18.32
C GLU A 15 -7.22 -17.75 -17.51
N SER A 16 -7.92 -18.76 -18.06
CA SER A 16 -8.98 -19.51 -17.37
C SER A 16 -8.45 -20.51 -16.33
N ILE A 17 -7.17 -20.87 -16.42
CA ILE A 17 -6.45 -21.68 -15.43
C ILE A 17 -6.10 -20.74 -14.26
N SER A 18 -7.03 -20.59 -13.33
CA SER A 18 -6.95 -19.66 -12.19
C SER A 18 -5.60 -19.73 -11.46
N PRO A 19 -4.90 -18.60 -11.23
CA PRO A 19 -3.60 -18.59 -10.55
C PRO A 19 -3.63 -19.01 -9.08
N PHE A 20 -4.81 -19.02 -8.44
CA PHE A 20 -4.95 -19.33 -7.01
C PHE A 20 -4.88 -20.83 -6.70
N ASP A 21 -5.11 -21.71 -7.67
CA ASP A 21 -5.25 -23.15 -7.44
C ASP A 21 -3.95 -23.94 -7.64
N ASN A 22 -2.78 -23.33 -7.37
CA ASN A 22 -1.51 -24.04 -7.42
C ASN A 22 -1.24 -24.70 -8.80
N GLN A 23 -1.85 -24.19 -9.88
CA GLN A 23 -1.84 -24.81 -11.22
C GLN A 23 -0.65 -24.37 -12.11
N ARG A 24 0.33 -23.66 -11.55
CA ARG A 24 1.62 -23.39 -12.21
C ARG A 24 2.29 -24.66 -12.77
N PRO A 25 2.25 -25.83 -12.10
CA PRO A 25 2.74 -27.08 -12.66
C PRO A 25 2.03 -27.48 -13.96
N THR A 26 0.73 -27.20 -14.08
CA THR A 26 -0.05 -27.44 -15.30
C THR A 26 0.45 -26.58 -16.46
N VAL A 27 0.71 -25.29 -16.21
CA VAL A 27 1.28 -24.38 -17.22
C VAL A 27 2.73 -24.75 -17.57
N ILE A 28 3.52 -25.21 -16.60
CA ILE A 28 4.89 -25.67 -16.84
C ILE A 28 4.89 -26.92 -17.75
N SER A 29 3.97 -27.86 -17.55
CA SER A 29 3.82 -29.03 -18.42
C SER A 29 3.48 -28.65 -19.87
N CYS A 30 2.89 -27.48 -20.12
CA CYS A 30 2.64 -27.00 -21.48
C CYS A 30 3.92 -26.61 -22.23
N LEU A 31 5.02 -26.33 -21.54
CA LEU A 31 6.29 -25.98 -22.16
C LEU A 31 6.89 -27.11 -23.00
N ILE A 32 6.50 -28.36 -22.76
CA ILE A 32 7.03 -29.54 -23.46
C ILE A 32 6.09 -30.07 -24.55
N VAL A 33 4.95 -29.40 -24.81
CA VAL A 33 3.93 -29.90 -25.76
C VAL A 33 4.37 -29.67 -27.21
N ASN A 34 4.56 -28.42 -27.62
CA ASN A 34 5.10 -28.01 -28.92
C ASN A 34 5.56 -26.53 -28.84
N GLN A 35 6.13 -26.00 -29.92
CA GLN A 35 6.67 -24.63 -29.96
C GLN A 35 5.62 -23.55 -29.64
N GLU A 36 4.41 -23.68 -30.16
CA GLU A 36 3.35 -22.69 -29.96
C GLU A 36 2.87 -22.65 -28.51
N TRP A 37 2.61 -23.83 -27.93
CA TRP A 37 2.27 -23.97 -26.51
C TRP A 37 3.41 -23.51 -25.61
N HIS A 38 4.66 -23.80 -25.99
CA HIS A 38 5.85 -23.32 -25.30
C HIS A 38 5.90 -21.79 -25.26
N ASP A 39 5.71 -21.12 -26.41
CA ASP A 39 5.83 -19.66 -26.49
C ASP A 39 4.70 -18.94 -25.74
N VAL A 40 3.46 -19.45 -25.84
CA VAL A 40 2.31 -18.91 -25.09
C VAL A 40 2.48 -19.14 -23.58
N ALA A 41 2.84 -20.36 -23.16
CA ALA A 41 3.06 -20.67 -21.75
C ALA A 41 4.23 -19.88 -21.16
N LEU A 42 5.34 -19.73 -21.90
CA LEU A 42 6.49 -18.94 -21.46
C LEU A 42 6.12 -17.46 -21.29
N ARG A 43 5.33 -16.91 -22.21
CA ARG A 43 4.79 -15.54 -22.09
C ARG A 43 3.90 -15.41 -20.86
N PHE A 44 3.02 -16.36 -20.62
CA PHE A 44 2.15 -16.36 -19.44
C PHE A 44 2.96 -16.40 -18.13
N LEU A 45 3.99 -17.25 -18.06
CA LEU A 45 4.84 -17.42 -16.87
C LEU A 45 5.73 -16.20 -16.57
N TYR A 46 6.22 -15.51 -17.61
CA TYR A 46 7.20 -14.42 -17.45
C TYR A 46 6.64 -13.00 -17.58
N LYS A 47 5.41 -12.83 -18.07
CA LYS A 47 4.79 -11.51 -18.28
C LYS A 47 4.65 -10.72 -16.99
N ASP A 48 4.06 -11.33 -15.96
CA ASP A 48 3.75 -10.69 -14.68
C ASP A 48 4.39 -11.51 -13.55
N LEU A 49 5.64 -11.18 -13.21
CA LEU A 49 6.43 -11.94 -12.24
C LEU A 49 6.04 -11.57 -10.82
N VAL A 50 5.77 -12.60 -10.01
CA VAL A 50 5.54 -12.48 -8.56
C VAL A 50 6.56 -13.34 -7.85
N LEU A 51 7.46 -12.70 -7.09
CA LEU A 51 8.53 -13.36 -6.36
C LEU A 51 8.37 -13.11 -4.86
N PHE A 52 8.58 -14.16 -4.08
CA PHE A 52 8.54 -14.13 -2.62
C PHE A 52 9.95 -14.31 -2.08
N CYS A 53 10.27 -13.58 -1.02
CA CYS A 53 11.51 -13.78 -0.28
C CYS A 53 11.59 -15.21 0.27
N GLY A 54 12.68 -15.92 -0.05
CA GLY A 54 12.92 -17.32 0.33
C GLY A 54 13.28 -18.21 -0.88
N PRO A 55 13.05 -19.53 -0.77
CA PRO A 55 13.52 -20.51 -1.77
C PRO A 55 13.05 -20.26 -3.20
N GLN A 56 11.90 -19.61 -3.39
CA GLN A 56 11.41 -19.27 -4.73
C GLN A 56 12.30 -18.22 -5.41
N LEU A 57 12.76 -17.21 -4.67
CA LEU A 57 13.68 -16.21 -5.18
C LEU A 57 15.07 -16.83 -5.43
N ASP A 58 15.52 -17.75 -4.59
CA ASP A 58 16.77 -18.50 -4.81
C ASP A 58 16.76 -19.26 -6.14
N LEU A 59 15.71 -20.06 -6.36
CA LEU A 59 15.56 -20.83 -7.60
C LEU A 59 15.44 -19.92 -8.82
N PHE A 60 14.70 -18.83 -8.71
CA PHE A 60 14.54 -17.88 -9.81
C PHE A 60 15.87 -17.19 -10.16
N THR A 61 16.59 -16.67 -9.17
CA THR A 61 17.88 -16.01 -9.40
C THR A 61 18.91 -16.96 -10.03
N ALA A 62 18.91 -18.24 -9.63
CA ALA A 62 19.79 -19.25 -10.19
C ALA A 62 19.42 -19.68 -11.63
N CYS A 63 18.13 -19.87 -11.92
CA CYS A 63 17.69 -20.63 -13.10
C CYS A 63 16.75 -19.87 -14.07
N HIS A 64 16.53 -18.56 -13.90
CA HIS A 64 15.63 -17.83 -14.78
C HIS A 64 16.06 -17.83 -16.26
N ASN A 65 15.07 -17.88 -17.15
CA ASN A 65 15.30 -17.69 -18.58
C ASN A 65 15.60 -16.21 -18.86
N ARG A 66 16.89 -15.89 -19.07
CA ARG A 66 17.37 -14.51 -19.30
C ARG A 66 16.68 -13.81 -20.48
N ARG A 67 16.42 -14.53 -21.58
CA ARG A 67 15.74 -13.97 -22.76
C ARG A 67 14.29 -13.65 -22.45
N ALA A 68 13.59 -14.55 -21.77
CA ALA A 68 12.20 -14.34 -21.35
C ALA A 68 12.08 -13.18 -20.36
N VAL A 69 12.94 -13.11 -19.34
CA VAL A 69 12.99 -11.98 -18.39
C VAL A 69 13.18 -10.66 -19.12
N SER A 70 14.09 -10.62 -20.09
CA SER A 70 14.40 -9.38 -20.80
C SER A 70 13.27 -8.93 -21.73
N SER A 71 12.62 -9.86 -22.43
CA SER A 71 11.67 -9.54 -23.50
C SER A 71 10.20 -9.64 -23.11
N LEU A 72 9.84 -10.40 -22.07
CA LEU A 72 8.45 -10.71 -21.75
C LEU A 72 7.96 -10.03 -20.47
N THR A 73 8.83 -9.80 -19.50
CA THR A 73 8.45 -9.24 -18.19
C THR A 73 7.99 -7.80 -18.30
N ARG A 74 6.71 -7.57 -17.99
CA ARG A 74 6.03 -6.27 -17.96
C ARG A 74 5.77 -5.77 -16.55
N SER A 75 5.58 -6.68 -15.60
CA SER A 75 5.46 -6.34 -14.19
C SER A 75 6.28 -7.25 -13.30
N LEU A 76 6.80 -6.68 -12.22
CA LEU A 76 7.51 -7.39 -11.17
C LEU A 76 6.92 -7.01 -9.81
N THR A 77 6.43 -7.99 -9.06
CA THR A 77 5.98 -7.85 -7.67
C THR A 77 6.92 -8.64 -6.77
N LEU A 78 7.58 -7.94 -5.87
CA LEU A 78 8.47 -8.47 -4.86
C LEU A 78 7.76 -8.46 -3.51
N TYR A 79 7.42 -9.64 -3.00
CA TYR A 79 6.86 -9.79 -1.67
C TYR A 79 7.96 -10.04 -0.66
N ILE A 80 8.05 -9.13 0.31
CA ILE A 80 8.83 -9.33 1.51
C ILE A 80 8.02 -10.29 2.40
N SER A 81 8.60 -11.45 2.66
CA SER A 81 8.03 -12.50 3.49
C SER A 81 9.12 -13.07 4.39
N ARG A 82 8.74 -13.49 5.59
CA ARG A 82 9.59 -14.32 6.42
C ARG A 82 9.33 -15.77 6.01
N PRO A 83 10.30 -16.47 5.41
CA PRO A 83 10.15 -17.91 5.20
C PRO A 83 10.04 -18.57 6.59
N GLY A 84 9.07 -19.47 6.76
CA GLY A 84 8.73 -20.08 8.05
C GLY A 84 9.94 -20.77 8.72
N GLU A 85 9.92 -20.82 10.05
CA GLU A 85 10.83 -21.58 10.94
C GLU A 85 12.35 -21.49 10.68
N LEU A 86 12.82 -20.53 9.89
CA LEU A 86 14.25 -20.40 9.65
C LEU A 86 14.94 -19.57 10.75
N PRO A 87 16.12 -20.03 11.24
CA PRO A 87 16.92 -19.29 12.20
C PRO A 87 17.34 -17.91 11.64
N GLY A 88 17.65 -16.96 12.53
CA GLY A 88 17.90 -15.56 12.17
C GLY A 88 18.97 -15.33 11.09
N SER A 89 19.94 -16.24 10.94
CA SER A 89 20.96 -16.19 9.89
C SER A 89 20.40 -16.32 8.46
N ALA A 90 19.33 -17.10 8.26
CA ALA A 90 18.71 -17.31 6.96
C ALA A 90 18.01 -16.06 6.42
N PHE A 91 17.62 -15.13 7.29
CA PHE A 91 16.98 -13.88 6.86
C PHE A 91 17.97 -12.92 6.17
N ASN A 92 19.21 -12.86 6.67
CA ASN A 92 20.28 -12.09 6.06
C ASN A 92 20.71 -12.69 4.71
N GLU A 93 20.73 -14.03 4.59
CA GLU A 93 20.98 -14.69 3.30
C GLU A 93 19.88 -14.42 2.27
N ALA A 94 18.61 -14.46 2.68
CA ALA A 94 17.49 -14.13 1.80
C ALA A 94 17.55 -12.68 1.30
N GLN A 95 18.08 -11.76 2.11
CA GLN A 95 18.32 -10.37 1.72
C GLN A 95 19.45 -10.23 0.66
N ASN A 96 20.51 -11.04 0.72
CA ASN A 96 21.55 -11.07 -0.33
C ASN A 96 20.99 -11.45 -1.70
N ARG A 97 19.87 -12.19 -1.76
CA ARG A 97 19.22 -12.54 -3.02
C ARG A 97 18.43 -11.40 -3.62
N PHE A 98 17.82 -10.55 -2.80
CA PHE A 98 17.28 -9.29 -3.29
C PHE A 98 18.38 -8.43 -3.91
N LEU A 99 19.55 -8.39 -3.29
CA LEU A 99 20.71 -7.68 -3.84
C LEU A 99 21.12 -8.25 -5.21
N GLN A 100 21.22 -9.57 -5.35
CA GLN A 100 21.53 -10.22 -6.63
C GLN A 100 20.46 -9.95 -7.70
N LEU A 101 19.18 -10.05 -7.33
CA LEU A 101 18.07 -9.73 -8.22
C LEU A 101 18.16 -8.28 -8.69
N ALA A 102 18.34 -7.34 -7.77
CA ALA A 102 18.45 -5.92 -8.04
C ALA A 102 19.66 -5.61 -8.92
N THR A 103 20.81 -6.24 -8.69
CA THR A 103 22.05 -5.93 -9.41
C THR A 103 22.10 -6.58 -10.80
N HIS A 104 21.58 -7.81 -10.93
CA HIS A 104 21.84 -8.63 -12.13
C HIS A 104 20.61 -8.96 -12.97
N VAL A 105 19.40 -8.82 -12.43
CA VAL A 105 18.17 -9.27 -13.08
C VAL A 105 17.26 -8.09 -13.45
N ILE A 106 16.91 -7.23 -12.48
CA ILE A 106 16.03 -6.08 -12.71
C ILE A 106 16.52 -5.17 -13.86
N PRO A 107 17.82 -4.81 -13.96
CA PRO A 107 18.30 -3.94 -15.02
C PRO A 107 18.14 -4.51 -16.43
N ARG A 108 17.95 -5.84 -16.57
CA ARG A 108 17.80 -6.53 -17.86
C ARG A 108 16.36 -6.62 -18.33
N MET A 109 15.39 -6.25 -17.50
CA MET A 109 13.96 -6.31 -17.82
C MET A 109 13.54 -5.14 -18.72
N ASN A 110 13.93 -5.17 -19.99
CA ASN A 110 13.76 -4.06 -20.94
C ASN A 110 12.30 -3.64 -21.18
N ASN A 111 11.34 -4.52 -20.87
CA ASN A 111 9.91 -4.27 -21.03
C ASN A 111 9.18 -4.05 -19.70
N LEU A 112 9.91 -3.94 -18.58
CA LEU A 112 9.31 -3.73 -17.26
C LEU A 112 8.62 -2.38 -17.24
N ARG A 113 7.31 -2.35 -16.99
CA ARG A 113 6.48 -1.14 -16.89
C ARG A 113 6.05 -0.85 -15.46
N SER A 114 5.90 -1.87 -14.61
CA SER A 114 5.50 -1.74 -13.21
C SER A 114 6.37 -2.54 -12.27
N LEU A 115 6.86 -1.89 -11.22
CA LEU A 115 7.56 -2.54 -10.11
C LEU A 115 6.79 -2.30 -8.81
N SER A 116 6.56 -3.36 -8.05
CA SER A 116 6.03 -3.29 -6.68
C SER A 116 6.97 -4.00 -5.73
N VAL A 117 7.35 -3.34 -4.63
CA VAL A 117 7.99 -3.96 -3.47
C VAL A 117 7.03 -3.83 -2.30
N ALA A 118 6.48 -4.94 -1.82
CA ALA A 118 5.39 -4.93 -0.85
C ALA A 118 5.60 -5.96 0.25
N ARG A 119 5.10 -5.67 1.45
CA ARG A 119 4.98 -6.71 2.48
C ARG A 119 3.93 -7.71 2.10
N HIS A 120 4.21 -8.98 2.33
CA HIS A 120 3.21 -10.00 2.12
C HIS A 120 2.08 -9.88 3.17
N HIS A 121 0.85 -9.71 2.71
CA HIS A 121 -0.32 -9.43 3.57
C HIS A 121 -0.66 -10.54 4.59
N ARG A 122 -0.08 -11.74 4.44
CA ARG A 122 -0.24 -12.86 5.38
C ARG A 122 0.88 -12.96 6.42
N VAL A 123 1.94 -12.15 6.31
CA VAL A 123 3.11 -12.25 7.20
C VAL A 123 3.25 -10.98 8.04
N PRO A 124 3.04 -11.05 9.37
CA PRO A 124 3.01 -9.86 10.23
C PRO A 124 4.40 -9.28 10.55
N PHE A 125 5.47 -10.08 10.46
CA PHE A 125 6.83 -9.66 10.81
C PHE A 125 7.81 -9.96 9.69
N CYS A 126 8.11 -8.95 8.88
CA CYS A 126 9.17 -9.00 7.87
C CYS A 126 9.78 -7.60 7.69
N TRP A 127 11.05 -7.54 7.31
CA TRP A 127 11.77 -6.30 7.04
C TRP A 127 12.71 -6.42 5.85
N ILE A 128 13.11 -5.29 5.29
CA ILE A 128 14.11 -5.17 4.23
C ILE A 128 15.07 -4.04 4.60
N LYS A 129 16.38 -4.22 4.36
CA LYS A 129 17.35 -3.15 4.60
C LYS A 129 17.14 -2.01 3.61
N LYS A 130 17.27 -0.76 4.08
CA LYS A 130 17.22 0.43 3.21
C LYS A 130 18.28 0.38 2.10
N SER A 131 19.47 -0.17 2.37
CA SER A 131 20.51 -0.39 1.36
C SER A 131 20.03 -1.23 0.17
N ILE A 132 19.25 -2.27 0.43
CA ILE A 132 18.68 -3.11 -0.62
C ILE A 132 17.59 -2.36 -1.39
N VAL A 133 16.72 -1.62 -0.68
CA VAL A 133 15.68 -0.80 -1.34
C VAL A 133 16.33 0.24 -2.26
N SER A 134 17.38 0.93 -1.80
CA SER A 134 18.15 1.88 -2.61
C SER A 134 18.70 1.25 -3.88
N ILE A 135 19.32 0.08 -3.77
CA ILE A 135 19.86 -0.63 -4.94
C ILE A 135 18.73 -1.07 -5.88
N ILE A 136 17.60 -1.55 -5.37
CA ILE A 136 16.41 -1.85 -6.19
C ILE A 136 15.98 -0.61 -6.97
N LEU A 137 15.83 0.54 -6.30
CA LEU A 137 15.40 1.80 -6.91
C LEU A 137 16.36 2.27 -8.01
N ARG A 138 17.67 2.22 -7.74
CA ARG A 138 18.72 2.59 -8.71
C ARG A 138 18.79 1.64 -9.91
N SER A 139 18.36 0.39 -9.73
CA SER A 139 18.33 -0.63 -10.78
C SER A 139 17.09 -0.60 -11.67
N ILE A 140 16.11 0.26 -11.40
CA ILE A 140 14.86 0.31 -12.16
C ILE A 140 15.13 0.75 -13.61
N PRO A 141 14.83 -0.09 -14.62
CA PRO A 141 15.08 0.25 -16.02
C PRO A 141 14.21 1.44 -16.49
N PRO A 142 14.66 2.23 -17.50
CA PRO A 142 13.92 3.39 -18.03
C PRO A 142 12.48 3.09 -18.47
N SER A 143 12.21 1.87 -18.93
CA SER A 143 10.88 1.41 -19.36
C SER A 143 9.85 1.38 -18.23
N CYS A 144 10.30 1.35 -16.97
CA CYS A 144 9.42 1.24 -15.81
C CYS A 144 8.92 2.62 -15.43
N THR A 145 7.60 2.78 -15.48
CA THR A 145 6.92 4.06 -15.23
C THR A 145 5.89 3.96 -14.10
N SER A 146 5.76 2.80 -13.46
CA SER A 146 4.86 2.62 -12.33
C SER A 146 5.63 1.99 -11.18
N LEU A 147 5.56 2.61 -9.99
CA LEU A 147 6.30 2.20 -8.82
C LEU A 147 5.39 2.14 -7.59
N GLU A 148 5.43 0.99 -6.91
CA GLU A 148 4.87 0.83 -5.58
C GLU A 148 5.95 0.41 -4.59
N LEU A 149 6.08 1.15 -3.50
CA LEU A 149 6.76 0.74 -2.28
C LEU A 149 5.71 0.63 -1.18
N ALA A 150 5.24 -0.58 -0.89
CA ALA A 150 4.26 -0.89 0.16
C ALA A 150 4.93 -1.55 1.37
N LEU A 151 5.88 -0.81 1.97
CA LEU A 151 6.77 -1.27 3.04
C LEU A 151 6.22 -0.95 4.44
N GLY A 152 5.39 0.07 4.58
CA GLY A 152 4.84 0.51 5.87
C GLY A 152 5.93 1.00 6.80
N THR A 153 6.44 0.12 7.65
CA THR A 153 7.53 0.38 8.61
C THR A 153 8.58 -0.74 8.61
N SER A 154 8.62 -1.50 7.51
CA SER A 154 9.49 -2.67 7.38
C SER A 154 10.82 -2.36 6.70
N ASP A 155 11.05 -1.14 6.23
CA ASP A 155 12.37 -0.68 5.81
C ASP A 155 13.20 -0.30 7.04
N MET A 156 14.22 -1.11 7.34
CA MET A 156 15.10 -0.93 8.50
C MET A 156 16.45 -0.37 8.07
N ASN A 157 17.05 0.45 8.94
CA ASN A 157 18.46 0.82 8.82
C ASN A 157 19.35 -0.42 9.01
N ASP A 158 20.56 -0.39 8.46
CA ASP A 158 21.57 -1.42 8.73
C ASP A 158 22.01 -1.30 10.20
N ILE A 159 21.65 -2.29 11.02
CA ILE A 159 22.01 -2.32 12.46
C ILE A 159 23.53 -2.46 12.64
N ASP A 160 24.22 -3.01 11.64
CA ASP A 160 25.65 -3.30 11.66
C ASP A 160 26.50 -2.29 10.84
N GLY A 161 25.89 -1.23 10.31
CA GLY A 161 26.58 -0.21 9.50
C GLY A 161 27.15 0.94 10.33
N PRO A 162 28.19 1.66 9.86
CA PRO A 162 28.62 2.90 10.50
C PRO A 162 27.45 3.90 10.57
N GLU A 163 27.23 4.50 11.73
CA GLU A 163 26.09 5.40 12.01
C GLU A 163 26.01 6.63 11.06
N ASP A 164 27.11 6.96 10.37
CA ASP A 164 27.28 8.18 9.56
C ASP A 164 26.89 8.02 8.07
N ASP A 165 26.52 6.81 7.63
CA ASP A 165 26.25 6.48 6.21
C ASP A 165 24.78 6.08 5.99
N SER A 166 23.87 6.74 6.68
CA SER A 166 22.45 6.40 6.61
C SER A 166 21.86 6.77 5.24
N ILE A 167 21.27 5.76 4.59
CA ILE A 167 20.78 5.88 3.22
C ILE A 167 19.45 6.63 3.22
N HIS A 168 19.44 7.79 2.56
CA HIS A 168 18.26 8.62 2.41
C HIS A 168 17.44 8.27 1.16
N LEU A 169 16.55 7.29 1.28
CA LEU A 169 15.72 6.76 0.17
C LEU A 169 14.88 7.81 -0.57
N CYS A 170 14.56 8.95 0.06
CA CYS A 170 13.82 10.02 -0.59
C CYS A 170 14.58 10.60 -1.79
N GLU A 171 15.92 10.60 -1.77
CA GLU A 171 16.73 11.11 -2.88
C GLU A 171 16.73 10.16 -4.08
N ASP A 172 16.85 8.87 -3.82
CA ASP A 172 16.76 7.84 -4.86
C ASP A 172 15.39 7.92 -5.54
N LEU A 173 14.32 8.08 -4.75
CA LEU A 173 12.97 8.25 -5.27
C LEU A 173 12.81 9.55 -6.06
N ARG A 174 13.31 10.69 -5.56
CA ARG A 174 13.26 11.98 -6.25
C ARG A 174 13.84 11.89 -7.67
N SER A 175 14.93 11.12 -7.85
CA SER A 175 15.53 10.91 -9.18
C SER A 175 14.64 10.14 -10.15
N LEU A 176 13.73 9.30 -9.62
CA LEU A 176 12.83 8.46 -10.40
C LEU A 176 11.51 9.16 -10.74
N LEU A 177 10.99 9.99 -9.84
CA LEU A 177 9.64 10.58 -9.96
C LEU A 177 9.36 11.28 -11.31
N PRO A 178 10.28 12.06 -11.92
CA PRO A 178 9.98 12.79 -13.16
C PRO A 178 9.53 11.91 -14.34
N ARG A 179 9.92 10.62 -14.36
CA ARG A 179 9.54 9.66 -15.41
C ARG A 179 8.37 8.75 -15.05
N MET A 180 7.83 8.86 -13.84
CA MET A 180 6.78 7.97 -13.36
C MET A 180 5.38 8.48 -13.70
N HIS A 181 4.50 7.57 -14.08
CA HIS A 181 3.08 7.78 -14.29
C HIS A 181 2.26 7.49 -13.03
N HIS A 182 2.49 6.35 -12.38
CA HIS A 182 1.70 5.90 -11.24
C HIS A 182 2.62 5.53 -10.07
N VAL A 183 2.49 6.23 -8.95
CA VAL A 183 3.39 6.09 -7.81
C VAL A 183 2.62 5.87 -6.51
N HIS A 184 3.05 4.90 -5.72
CA HIS A 184 2.60 4.70 -4.34
C HIS A 184 3.80 4.51 -3.42
N ILE A 185 3.97 5.38 -2.43
CA ILE A 185 5.13 5.38 -1.53
C ILE A 185 4.67 5.29 -0.08
N ASP A 186 4.75 4.08 0.48
CA ASP A 186 4.44 3.71 1.84
C ASP A 186 5.71 3.15 2.52
N MET A 187 6.51 4.02 3.12
CA MET A 187 7.76 3.69 3.83
C MET A 187 7.76 4.19 5.28
N SER A 188 8.72 3.70 6.08
CA SER A 188 8.87 4.03 7.50
C SER A 188 9.19 5.51 7.72
N SER A 189 10.00 6.07 6.81
CA SER A 189 10.51 7.42 6.89
C SER A 189 10.47 8.13 5.55
N LEU A 190 9.95 9.37 5.57
CA LEU A 190 9.76 10.24 4.42
C LEU A 190 10.05 11.70 4.80
N CYS A 191 10.34 12.53 3.82
CA CYS A 191 10.39 13.99 3.97
C CYS A 191 10.18 14.68 2.62
N ASP A 192 10.16 16.02 2.64
CA ASP A 192 10.07 16.88 1.47
C ASP A 192 11.20 16.72 0.43
N ALA A 193 12.35 16.17 0.80
CA ALA A 193 13.45 15.88 -0.12
C ALA A 193 13.06 14.87 -1.22
N LEU A 194 11.93 14.18 -1.06
CA LEU A 194 11.30 13.39 -2.11
C LEU A 194 10.88 14.25 -3.32
N PHE A 195 10.56 15.53 -3.10
CA PHE A 195 9.93 16.42 -4.06
C PHE A 195 10.78 17.61 -4.48
N GLY A 196 11.97 17.80 -3.90
CA GLY A 196 12.81 18.94 -4.21
C GLY A 196 14.15 18.92 -3.50
N THR A 197 14.93 19.97 -3.69
CA THR A 197 16.21 20.24 -3.01
C THR A 197 16.10 21.51 -2.17
N TRP A 198 16.82 21.56 -1.06
CA TRP A 198 17.06 22.79 -0.32
C TRP A 198 18.43 23.34 -0.72
N ASP A 199 18.55 24.65 -0.92
CA ASP A 199 19.83 25.33 -1.13
C ASP A 199 20.42 25.88 0.18
N SER A 200 21.54 26.59 0.08
CA SER A 200 22.23 27.20 1.23
C SER A 200 21.43 28.31 1.91
N ASP A 201 20.46 28.91 1.20
CA ASP A 201 19.63 30.01 1.68
C ASP A 201 18.30 29.50 2.27
N GLU A 202 18.21 28.19 2.52
CA GLU A 202 17.02 27.50 3.01
C GLU A 202 15.79 27.70 2.11
N CYS A 203 16.00 27.85 0.80
CA CYS A 203 14.92 27.90 -0.18
C CYS A 203 14.67 26.49 -0.74
N PHE A 204 13.40 26.07 -0.72
CA PHE A 204 12.98 24.80 -1.32
C PHE A 204 12.77 24.95 -2.83
N HIS A 205 13.47 24.12 -3.60
CA HIS A 205 13.38 24.04 -5.05
C HIS A 205 12.63 22.78 -5.45
N PRO A 206 11.32 22.87 -5.78
CA PRO A 206 10.52 21.72 -6.17
C PRO A 206 11.00 21.13 -7.50
N THR A 207 10.84 19.81 -7.66
CA THR A 207 11.15 19.07 -8.89
C THR A 207 9.87 18.86 -9.70
N ALA A 208 9.90 19.23 -10.98
CA ALA A 208 8.76 19.05 -11.88
C ALA A 208 8.46 17.56 -12.12
N LEU A 209 7.16 17.22 -12.17
CA LEU A 209 6.68 15.86 -12.39
C LEU A 209 5.86 15.76 -13.70
N PRO A 210 6.50 15.82 -14.87
CA PRO A 210 5.83 16.01 -16.16
C PRO A 210 5.00 14.83 -16.65
N ASN A 211 5.30 13.62 -16.16
CA ASN A 211 4.61 12.41 -16.58
C ASN A 211 3.61 11.89 -15.54
N LEU A 212 3.50 12.54 -14.38
CA LEU A 212 2.71 12.00 -13.29
C LEU A 212 1.22 11.97 -13.66
N ARG A 213 0.57 10.84 -13.38
CA ARG A 213 -0.88 10.66 -13.51
C ARG A 213 -1.52 10.41 -12.15
N SER A 214 -0.86 9.68 -11.27
CA SER A 214 -1.31 9.48 -9.90
C SER A 214 -0.16 9.29 -8.93
N LEU A 215 -0.24 9.93 -7.76
CA LEU A 215 0.70 9.77 -6.64
C LEU A 215 -0.10 9.56 -5.36
N HIS A 216 0.22 8.50 -4.61
CA HIS A 216 -0.35 8.27 -3.28
C HIS A 216 0.75 8.10 -2.22
N ILE A 217 0.63 8.82 -1.11
CA ILE A 217 1.57 8.77 0.00
C ILE A 217 0.81 8.62 1.32
N PRO A 218 0.78 7.41 1.91
CA PRO A 218 0.32 7.27 3.28
C PRO A 218 1.39 7.75 4.28
N CYS A 219 1.09 8.83 4.97
CA CYS A 219 1.82 9.31 6.16
C CYS A 219 1.38 8.57 7.44
N VAL A 220 0.62 7.48 7.31
CA VAL A 220 0.05 6.68 8.41
C VAL A 220 0.32 5.20 8.22
N GLY A 221 0.22 4.43 9.31
CA GLY A 221 0.41 2.99 9.26
C GLY A 221 0.15 2.30 10.59
N MET A 222 0.40 0.98 10.62
CA MET A 222 0.27 0.16 11.84
C MET A 222 1.28 0.54 12.94
N GLN A 223 2.38 1.19 12.57
CA GLN A 223 3.43 1.68 13.45
C GLN A 223 3.69 3.15 13.12
N ASN A 224 4.31 3.88 14.06
CA ASN A 224 4.61 5.29 13.89
C ASN A 224 5.64 5.47 12.78
N LYS A 225 5.22 6.10 11.68
CA LYS A 225 6.13 6.58 10.67
C LYS A 225 6.82 7.85 11.18
N THR A 226 8.08 8.02 10.83
CA THR A 226 8.90 9.12 11.33
C THR A 226 9.40 9.99 10.18
N PRO A 227 9.61 11.29 10.40
CA PRO A 227 10.29 12.10 9.41
C PRO A 227 11.79 11.71 9.34
N CYS A 228 12.44 11.95 8.20
CA CYS A 228 13.85 11.60 8.03
C CYS A 228 14.77 12.53 8.85
N LEU A 229 15.51 12.01 9.83
CA LEU A 229 16.25 12.79 10.83
C LEU A 229 17.36 13.72 10.30
N GLU A 230 17.82 13.52 9.06
CA GLU A 230 19.12 14.02 8.58
C GLU A 230 19.09 15.35 7.81
N ARG A 231 17.93 16.01 7.64
CA ARG A 231 17.86 17.28 6.88
C ARG A 231 17.04 18.39 7.52
N HIS A 232 17.55 19.60 7.27
CA HIS A 232 17.16 20.91 7.79
C HIS A 232 15.63 21.16 7.81
N ARG A 233 15.17 21.79 8.90
CA ARG A 233 13.80 22.28 9.17
C ARG A 233 12.69 21.25 9.34
N GLN A 234 12.95 20.16 10.07
CA GLN A 234 11.88 19.41 10.73
C GLN A 234 11.45 20.04 12.06
N ASP A 235 11.07 21.33 12.03
CA ASP A 235 10.27 21.92 13.10
C ASP A 235 8.82 21.40 13.08
N GLN A 236 8.49 20.55 12.11
CA GLN A 236 7.19 19.92 11.96
C GLN A 236 7.25 18.48 12.45
N TRP A 237 6.63 18.23 13.60
CA TRP A 237 6.53 16.90 14.23
C TRP A 237 5.72 15.87 13.42
N SER A 238 5.11 16.24 12.29
CA SER A 238 4.30 15.33 11.46
C SER A 238 4.75 15.28 10.00
N LEU A 239 4.82 14.05 9.46
CA LEU A 239 5.06 13.79 8.03
C LEU A 239 4.07 14.50 7.12
N TRP A 240 2.81 14.59 7.56
CA TRP A 240 1.73 15.27 6.86
C TRP A 240 2.08 16.72 6.58
N ASN A 241 2.57 17.44 7.60
CA ASN A 241 2.90 18.86 7.48
C ASN A 241 4.16 19.10 6.62
N SER A 242 5.07 18.12 6.49
CA SER A 242 6.23 18.24 5.60
C SER A 242 5.90 17.92 4.14
N ILE A 243 5.14 16.85 3.90
CA ILE A 243 4.87 16.33 2.55
C ILE A 243 3.88 17.20 1.78
N ILE A 244 2.81 17.69 2.43
CA ILE A 244 1.75 18.42 1.74
C ILE A 244 2.25 19.77 1.18
N PRO A 245 2.95 20.63 1.94
CA PRO A 245 3.46 21.89 1.40
C PRO A 245 4.46 21.69 0.25
N ALA A 246 5.33 20.68 0.34
CA ALA A 246 6.25 20.35 -0.74
C ALA A 246 5.49 19.98 -2.04
N LEU A 247 4.43 19.17 -1.92
CA LEU A 247 3.58 18.82 -3.05
C LEU A 247 2.77 20.00 -3.58
N GLN A 248 2.30 20.90 -2.71
CA GLN A 248 1.65 22.15 -3.12
C GLN A 248 2.59 22.99 -3.99
N LEU A 249 3.88 23.08 -3.65
CA LEU A 249 4.86 23.77 -4.49
C LEU A 249 5.12 23.04 -5.82
N VAL A 250 5.13 21.71 -5.83
CA VAL A 250 5.32 20.91 -7.04
C VAL A 250 4.19 21.08 -8.06
N VAL A 251 2.92 21.13 -7.62
CA VAL A 251 1.77 21.24 -8.54
C VAL A 251 1.63 22.62 -9.19
N GLU A 252 2.25 23.64 -8.60
CA GLU A 252 2.32 24.99 -9.17
C GLU A 252 3.39 25.13 -10.25
N LEU A 253 4.32 24.17 -10.37
CA LEU A 253 5.29 24.20 -11.45
C LEU A 253 4.60 24.03 -12.82
N PRO A 254 5.00 24.82 -13.84
CA PRO A 254 4.37 24.79 -15.16
C PRO A 254 4.52 23.42 -15.84
N ASP A 255 5.67 22.77 -15.64
CA ASP A 255 6.02 21.49 -16.25
C ASP A 255 5.51 20.27 -15.46
N THR A 256 4.77 20.46 -14.36
CA THR A 256 4.12 19.37 -13.64
C THR A 256 2.76 19.05 -14.27
N ALA A 257 2.51 17.77 -14.54
CA ALA A 257 1.24 17.30 -15.09
C ALA A 257 0.07 17.48 -14.11
N ASP A 258 -1.14 17.65 -14.65
CA ASP A 258 -2.38 17.58 -13.86
C ASP A 258 -2.66 16.13 -13.46
N ALA A 259 -2.24 15.79 -12.24
CA ALA A 259 -2.23 14.43 -11.71
C ALA A 259 -3.16 14.28 -10.50
N ASP A 260 -3.60 13.04 -10.24
CA ASP A 260 -4.31 12.68 -9.01
C ASP A 260 -3.30 12.47 -7.87
N ILE A 261 -3.04 13.52 -7.09
CA ILE A 261 -2.08 13.50 -5.99
C ILE A 261 -2.84 13.45 -4.66
N THR A 262 -2.55 12.40 -3.88
CA THR A 262 -3.20 12.17 -2.59
C THR A 262 -2.21 11.84 -1.48
N VAL A 263 -2.45 12.42 -0.30
CA VAL A 263 -1.72 12.13 0.93
C VAL A 263 -2.71 11.60 1.97
N LEU A 264 -2.38 10.49 2.62
CA LEU A 264 -3.21 9.89 3.66
C LEU A 264 -2.60 10.12 5.05
N GLY A 265 -3.37 10.73 5.92
CA GLY A 265 -3.06 11.11 7.29
C GLY A 265 -4.02 10.47 8.27
N SER A 266 -3.72 10.61 9.56
CA SER A 266 -4.62 10.17 10.62
C SER A 266 -4.43 11.05 11.82
N VAL A 267 -5.56 11.45 12.38
CA VAL A 267 -5.60 12.23 13.59
C VAL A 267 -6.52 11.52 14.58
N ALA A 268 -6.04 11.43 15.81
CA ALA A 268 -6.84 10.97 16.93
C ALA A 268 -7.24 12.19 17.77
N PRO A 269 -8.39 12.17 18.47
CA PRO A 269 -8.81 13.30 19.30
C PRO A 269 -7.76 13.64 20.37
N LEU A 270 -7.41 14.93 20.51
CA LEU A 270 -6.40 15.44 21.46
C LEU A 270 -6.68 15.10 22.94
N SER A 271 -7.90 14.71 23.28
CA SER A 271 -8.19 14.18 24.62
C SER A 271 -7.76 12.72 24.72
N SER A 272 -6.79 12.44 25.60
CA SER A 272 -6.19 11.12 25.85
C SER A 272 -7.21 9.98 26.08
N TYR A 273 -8.44 10.31 26.41
CA TYR A 273 -9.51 9.38 26.76
C TYR A 273 -10.46 9.01 25.59
N LYS A 274 -10.38 9.69 24.44
CA LYS A 274 -11.12 9.34 23.20
C LYS A 274 -10.25 8.60 22.17
N LEU A 275 -8.93 8.53 22.41
CA LEU A 275 -7.93 7.88 21.54
C LEU A 275 -8.26 6.41 21.21
N ASP A 276 -8.94 5.71 22.11
CA ASP A 276 -9.27 4.30 21.93
C ASP A 276 -10.54 4.05 21.12
N ILE A 277 -11.36 5.08 20.90
CA ILE A 277 -12.72 4.91 20.40
C ILE A 277 -12.78 5.20 18.90
N TYR A 278 -12.34 6.39 18.48
CA TYR A 278 -12.39 6.81 17.09
C TYR A 278 -11.07 7.41 16.64
N THR A 279 -10.67 7.05 15.43
CA THR A 279 -9.61 7.71 14.68
C THR A 279 -10.22 8.30 13.42
N THR A 280 -9.75 9.49 13.02
CA THR A 280 -10.10 10.04 11.71
C THR A 280 -8.96 9.74 10.77
N LEU A 281 -9.28 9.17 9.60
CA LEU A 281 -8.35 9.10 8.48
C LEU A 281 -8.61 10.29 7.57
N LEU A 282 -7.55 10.97 7.15
CA LEU A 282 -7.60 12.18 6.34
C LEU A 282 -6.99 11.87 4.97
N ARG A 283 -7.75 11.96 3.89
CA ARG A 283 -7.21 11.88 2.53
C ARG A 283 -7.21 13.27 1.92
N CYS A 284 -6.04 13.90 1.91
CA CYS A 284 -5.81 15.18 1.26
C CYS A 284 -5.59 14.95 -0.24
N HIS A 285 -6.30 15.72 -1.06
CA HIS A 285 -6.17 15.83 -2.51
C HIS A 285 -5.48 17.15 -2.81
N ILE A 286 -4.40 17.08 -3.58
CA ILE A 286 -3.58 18.25 -3.92
C ILE A 286 -3.65 18.46 -5.43
N LYS A 287 -4.12 19.63 -5.84
CA LYS A 287 -4.18 20.07 -7.23
C LYS A 287 -3.69 21.52 -7.32
N ARG A 288 -3.37 21.95 -8.54
CA ARG A 288 -2.97 23.34 -8.79
C ARG A 288 -4.06 24.30 -8.30
N GLY A 289 -3.68 25.24 -7.43
CA GLY A 289 -4.56 26.24 -6.84
C GLY A 289 -5.63 25.72 -5.88
N ARG A 290 -5.69 24.41 -5.59
CA ARG A 290 -6.73 23.83 -4.72
C ARG A 290 -6.26 22.61 -3.94
N THR A 291 -6.52 22.62 -2.64
CA THR A 291 -6.28 21.49 -1.74
C THR A 291 -7.56 21.20 -0.99
N THR A 292 -8.06 19.96 -1.06
CA THR A 292 -9.23 19.51 -0.28
C THR A 292 -8.90 18.25 0.49
N THR A 293 -9.56 18.05 1.63
CA THR A 293 -9.35 16.87 2.48
C THR A 293 -10.66 16.20 2.79
N TRP A 294 -10.74 14.91 2.48
CA TRP A 294 -11.79 14.04 2.98
C TRP A 294 -11.40 13.49 4.35
N ALA A 295 -12.28 13.65 5.32
CA ALA A 295 -12.14 13.08 6.65
C ALA A 295 -13.09 11.89 6.81
N PHE A 296 -12.55 10.74 7.20
CA PHE A 296 -13.28 9.48 7.36
C PHE A 296 -13.26 9.01 8.81
N PRO A 297 -14.42 8.83 9.46
CA PRO A 297 -14.46 8.29 10.81
C PRO A 297 -14.19 6.79 10.78
N THR A 298 -13.37 6.32 11.72
CA THR A 298 -13.05 4.92 11.91
C THR A 298 -13.24 4.51 13.37
N THR A 299 -13.76 3.32 13.61
CA THR A 299 -13.93 2.77 14.96
C THR A 299 -13.38 1.37 15.03
N LYS A 300 -12.60 1.09 16.07
CA LYS A 300 -12.11 -0.26 16.35
C LYS A 300 -13.29 -1.14 16.80
N HIS A 301 -13.29 -2.39 16.38
CA HIS A 301 -14.23 -3.42 16.81
C HIS A 301 -13.44 -4.69 17.16
N LEU A 302 -13.59 -5.16 18.40
CA LEU A 302 -12.90 -6.35 18.89
C LEU A 302 -13.86 -7.53 18.81
N VAL A 303 -13.58 -8.46 17.91
CA VAL A 303 -14.33 -9.73 17.82
C VAL A 303 -13.54 -10.80 18.55
N LYS A 304 -14.22 -11.56 19.41
CA LYS A 304 -13.64 -12.77 20.02
C LYS A 304 -13.74 -13.89 18.99
N GLU A 305 -12.62 -14.44 18.58
CA GLU A 305 -12.58 -15.68 17.82
C GLU A 305 -11.98 -16.78 18.70
N GLU A 306 -12.54 -17.98 18.61
CA GLU A 306 -12.01 -19.19 19.22
C GLU A 306 -11.51 -20.07 18.08
N ILE A 307 -10.18 -20.14 17.94
CA ILE A 307 -9.51 -20.99 16.96
C ILE A 307 -8.73 -22.02 17.77
N GLU A 308 -9.04 -23.30 17.59
CA GLU A 308 -8.33 -24.43 18.22
C GLU A 308 -8.26 -24.36 19.77
N GLY A 309 -9.29 -23.81 20.41
CA GLY A 309 -9.37 -23.68 21.88
C GLY A 309 -8.60 -22.50 22.46
N GLU A 310 -7.91 -21.72 21.62
CA GLU A 310 -7.29 -20.46 22.02
C GLU A 310 -8.20 -19.27 21.68
N ARG A 311 -8.42 -18.40 22.67
CA ARG A 311 -9.22 -17.18 22.52
C ARG A 311 -8.35 -16.05 21.99
N TRP A 312 -8.51 -15.75 20.71
CA TRP A 312 -7.86 -14.59 20.09
C TRP A 312 -8.86 -13.45 19.94
N LYS A 313 -8.38 -12.20 20.04
CA LYS A 313 -9.18 -11.01 19.74
C LYS A 313 -8.77 -10.48 18.38
N MET A 314 -9.62 -10.70 17.37
CA MET A 314 -9.42 -10.10 16.07
C MET A 314 -9.75 -8.60 16.15
N GLN A 315 -8.80 -7.76 15.74
CA GLN A 315 -9.00 -6.31 15.64
C GLN A 315 -9.54 -5.96 14.26
N LEU A 316 -10.87 -5.82 14.19
CA LEU A 316 -11.54 -5.24 13.05
C LEU A 316 -11.66 -3.73 13.20
N VAL A 317 -11.87 -3.04 12.10
CA VAL A 317 -12.13 -1.61 12.05
C VAL A 317 -13.27 -1.35 11.09
N TYR A 318 -14.26 -0.62 11.59
CA TYR A 318 -15.32 -0.05 10.78
C TYR A 318 -14.88 1.32 10.27
N ILE A 319 -15.15 1.60 9.00
CA ILE A 319 -14.88 2.88 8.34
C ILE A 319 -16.10 3.33 7.55
N ARG A 320 -16.41 4.62 7.63
CA ARG A 320 -17.40 5.29 6.78
C ARG A 320 -16.65 6.14 5.74
N LEU A 321 -16.80 5.76 4.47
CA LEU A 321 -16.35 6.54 3.32
C LEU A 321 -17.54 7.35 2.78
N TYR A 322 -17.31 8.15 1.74
CA TYR A 322 -18.40 8.83 1.04
C TYR A 322 -19.34 7.79 0.41
N HIS A 323 -20.60 7.74 0.86
CA HIS A 323 -21.66 6.80 0.47
C HIS A 323 -21.45 5.31 0.77
N GLU A 324 -20.29 4.90 1.27
CA GLU A 324 -19.97 3.49 1.51
C GLU A 324 -19.47 3.24 2.93
N THR A 325 -19.73 2.04 3.44
CA THR A 325 -19.28 1.63 4.77
C THR A 325 -18.71 0.22 4.72
N TYR A 326 -17.59 0.03 5.42
CA TYR A 326 -16.84 -1.22 5.40
C TYR A 326 -16.47 -1.67 6.80
N MET A 327 -16.38 -2.99 6.95
CA MET A 327 -15.71 -3.67 8.06
C MET A 327 -14.49 -4.41 7.52
N THR A 328 -13.33 -4.22 8.14
CA THR A 328 -12.11 -4.88 7.69
C THR A 328 -11.07 -5.07 8.80
N GLN A 329 -10.07 -5.91 8.58
CA GLN A 329 -8.88 -5.95 9.42
C GLN A 329 -8.11 -4.63 9.34
N ARG A 330 -7.51 -4.21 10.46
CA ARG A 330 -6.77 -2.94 10.57
C ARG A 330 -5.72 -2.72 9.46
N LYS A 331 -5.13 -3.78 8.90
CA LYS A 331 -4.08 -3.65 7.86
C LYS A 331 -4.59 -3.11 6.53
N TRP A 332 -5.88 -3.24 6.25
CA TRP A 332 -6.48 -2.85 4.97
C TRP A 332 -7.14 -1.47 5.00
N ILE A 333 -7.32 -0.89 6.19
CA ILE A 333 -8.06 0.36 6.33
C ILE A 333 -7.39 1.52 5.59
N TYR A 334 -6.06 1.58 5.59
CA TYR A 334 -5.32 2.63 4.90
C TYR A 334 -5.45 2.51 3.38
N MET A 335 -5.48 1.28 2.85
CA MET A 335 -5.74 1.03 1.44
C MET A 335 -7.16 1.50 1.04
N LEU A 336 -8.16 1.26 1.89
CA LEU A 336 -9.53 1.73 1.68
C LEU A 336 -9.62 3.25 1.70
N ALA A 337 -9.13 3.87 2.77
CA ALA A 337 -9.18 5.32 2.95
C ALA A 337 -8.35 6.06 1.89
N GLY A 338 -7.27 5.46 1.41
CA GLY A 338 -6.45 5.97 0.30
C GLY A 338 -7.13 5.90 -1.08
N GLY A 339 -8.30 5.26 -1.20
CA GLY A 339 -8.98 5.10 -2.50
C GLY A 339 -8.41 3.96 -3.37
N ARG A 340 -7.60 3.07 -2.80
CA ARG A 340 -7.06 1.87 -3.46
C ARG A 340 -6.28 2.18 -4.75
N PRO A 341 -5.25 3.04 -4.71
CA PRO A 341 -4.49 3.41 -5.91
C PRO A 341 -3.81 2.19 -6.58
N TRP A 342 -3.52 1.16 -5.77
CA TRP A 342 -2.93 -0.11 -6.19
C TRP A 342 -3.77 -1.28 -5.70
N ARG A 343 -3.87 -2.32 -6.54
CA ARG A 343 -4.64 -3.54 -6.24
C ARG A 343 -3.85 -4.79 -6.59
N ILE A 344 -4.26 -5.89 -5.98
CA ILE A 344 -3.69 -7.22 -6.21
C ILE A 344 -4.52 -7.91 -7.27
N LEU A 345 -3.90 -8.46 -8.31
CA LEU A 345 -4.55 -9.34 -9.27
C LEU A 345 -4.84 -10.71 -8.65
N ASN A 346 -5.70 -11.50 -9.30
CA ASN A 346 -5.85 -12.92 -8.99
C ASN A 346 -4.51 -13.69 -9.10
N SER A 347 -3.57 -13.23 -9.92
CA SER A 347 -2.21 -13.79 -10.02
C SER A 347 -1.29 -13.46 -8.84
N GLY A 348 -1.72 -12.59 -7.93
CA GLY A 348 -0.90 -12.07 -6.84
C GLY A 348 -0.05 -10.85 -7.21
N SER A 349 0.03 -10.47 -8.49
CA SER A 349 0.75 -9.27 -8.93
C SER A 349 0.09 -8.02 -8.36
N ARG A 350 0.89 -7.03 -7.97
CA ARG A 350 0.41 -5.72 -7.53
C ARG A 350 0.63 -4.68 -8.61
N LEU A 351 -0.45 -4.01 -8.99
CA LEU A 351 -0.48 -3.11 -10.13
C LEU A 351 -1.34 -1.89 -9.82
N PRO A 352 -1.07 -0.74 -10.47
CA PRO A 352 -1.91 0.44 -10.33
C PRO A 352 -3.29 0.16 -10.94
N VAL A 353 -4.35 0.72 -10.36
CA VAL A 353 -5.73 0.49 -10.84
C VAL A 353 -5.91 0.80 -12.34
N PRO A 354 -5.32 1.88 -12.91
CA PRO A 354 -5.40 2.15 -14.34
C PRO A 354 -4.63 1.20 -15.27
N TRP A 355 -4.03 0.12 -14.75
CA TRP A 355 -3.16 -0.78 -15.53
C TRP A 355 -3.83 -1.45 -16.73
N SER A 356 -5.03 -1.99 -16.54
CA SER A 356 -5.83 -2.57 -17.62
C SER A 356 -7.29 -2.71 -17.21
N ASN A 357 -8.20 -2.35 -18.12
CA ASN A 357 -9.63 -2.55 -17.95
C ASN A 357 -10.04 -4.03 -17.93
N SER A 358 -9.19 -4.91 -18.46
CA SER A 358 -9.41 -6.37 -18.48
C SER A 358 -8.74 -7.11 -17.31
N ALA A 359 -8.17 -6.37 -16.35
CA ALA A 359 -7.47 -6.99 -15.22
C ALA A 359 -8.46 -7.66 -14.26
N GLU A 360 -8.23 -8.94 -13.98
CA GLU A 360 -8.96 -9.65 -12.94
C GLU A 360 -8.38 -9.34 -11.55
N TRP A 361 -8.98 -8.35 -10.90
CA TRP A 361 -8.61 -7.97 -9.54
C TRP A 361 -9.04 -9.02 -8.51
N MET A 362 -8.22 -9.20 -7.49
CA MET A 362 -8.58 -9.99 -6.32
C MET A 362 -9.82 -9.36 -5.65
N PRO A 363 -10.88 -10.13 -5.42
CA PRO A 363 -12.05 -9.66 -4.69
C PRO A 363 -11.69 -9.22 -3.27
N ASP A 364 -12.36 -8.18 -2.79
CA ASP A 364 -12.18 -7.62 -1.45
C ASP A 364 -12.42 -8.64 -0.34
N GLU A 365 -13.36 -9.57 -0.56
CA GLU A 365 -13.68 -10.62 0.37
C GLU A 365 -12.50 -11.55 0.63
N LYS A 366 -11.68 -11.82 -0.39
CA LYS A 366 -10.45 -12.63 -0.23
C LYS A 366 -9.41 -11.91 0.63
N LEU A 367 -9.53 -10.60 0.78
CA LEU A 367 -8.70 -9.78 1.67
C LEU A 367 -9.34 -9.58 3.05
N GLY A 368 -10.57 -10.06 3.29
CA GLY A 368 -11.30 -9.77 4.52
C GLY A 368 -11.75 -8.30 4.61
N ILE A 369 -12.04 -7.70 3.46
CA ILE A 369 -12.73 -6.41 3.33
C ILE A 369 -14.17 -6.72 2.97
N MET A 370 -15.12 -6.31 3.80
CA MET A 370 -16.54 -6.54 3.57
C MET A 370 -17.31 -5.24 3.69
N THR A 371 -18.33 -5.05 2.85
CA THR A 371 -19.30 -3.99 3.07
C THR A 371 -20.01 -4.23 4.41
N TRP A 372 -20.41 -3.15 5.08
CA TRP A 372 -21.12 -3.26 6.35
C TRP A 372 -22.37 -4.14 6.24
N GLU A 373 -23.16 -3.96 5.17
CA GLU A 373 -24.37 -4.75 4.91
C GLU A 373 -24.09 -6.26 4.82
N LYS A 374 -23.00 -6.65 4.17
CA LYS A 374 -22.61 -8.06 4.04
C LYS A 374 -22.10 -8.61 5.37
N TRP A 375 -21.34 -7.82 6.10
CA TRP A 375 -20.76 -8.23 7.38
C TRP A 375 -21.83 -8.44 8.46
N THR A 376 -22.84 -7.57 8.54
CA THR A 376 -23.93 -7.70 9.54
C THR A 376 -24.82 -8.92 9.29
N LYS A 377 -25.07 -9.27 8.03
CA LYS A 377 -25.79 -10.51 7.67
C LYS A 377 -25.09 -11.76 8.20
N GLY A 378 -23.75 -11.76 8.24
CA GLY A 378 -22.96 -12.88 8.77
C GLY A 378 -22.69 -12.83 10.28
N ASN A 379 -22.86 -11.68 10.93
CA ASN A 379 -22.49 -11.45 12.34
C ASN A 379 -23.61 -10.71 13.08
N PRO A 380 -24.79 -11.32 13.26
CA PRO A 380 -25.92 -10.67 13.90
C PRO A 380 -25.59 -10.28 15.35
N GLY A 381 -25.89 -9.04 15.73
CA GLY A 381 -25.69 -8.51 17.10
C GLY A 381 -24.29 -7.94 17.38
N GLU A 382 -23.31 -8.19 16.52
CA GLU A 382 -22.00 -7.56 16.60
C GLU A 382 -22.09 -6.16 15.99
N VAL A 383 -22.02 -5.12 16.82
CA VAL A 383 -22.19 -3.72 16.35
C VAL A 383 -21.12 -2.82 16.99
N PRO A 384 -20.34 -2.07 16.19
CA PRO A 384 -19.40 -1.08 16.71
C PRO A 384 -20.07 -0.01 17.56
N MET A 385 -19.33 0.56 18.50
CA MET A 385 -19.86 1.54 19.45
C MET A 385 -20.54 2.75 18.78
N LEU A 386 -19.99 3.23 17.65
CA LEU A 386 -20.59 4.32 16.88
C LEU A 386 -22.04 4.01 16.51
N LEU A 387 -22.26 2.84 15.92
CA LEU A 387 -23.58 2.46 15.43
C LEU A 387 -24.55 2.20 16.59
N LYS A 388 -24.06 1.67 17.73
CA LYS A 388 -24.85 1.56 18.97
C LYS A 388 -25.33 2.93 19.46
N ASN A 389 -24.47 3.95 19.41
CA ASN A 389 -24.88 5.31 19.79
C ASN A 389 -25.88 5.89 18.79
N GLU A 390 -25.70 5.65 17.49
CA GLU A 390 -26.64 6.10 16.46
C GLU A 390 -28.02 5.45 16.63
N GLU A 391 -28.07 4.16 17.00
CA GLU A 391 -29.31 3.46 17.38
C GLU A 391 -30.00 4.10 18.59
N VAL A 392 -29.25 4.43 19.64
CA VAL A 392 -29.77 5.10 20.85
C VAL A 392 -30.28 6.51 20.55
N ALA A 393 -29.55 7.26 19.74
CA ALA A 393 -29.90 8.62 19.33
C ALA A 393 -31.06 8.67 18.31
N GLY A 394 -31.26 7.58 17.56
CA GLY A 394 -32.15 7.55 16.40
C GLY A 394 -31.64 8.38 15.21
N MET A 395 -30.35 8.73 15.18
CA MET A 395 -29.77 9.57 14.12
C MET A 395 -28.27 9.32 13.94
N ARG A 396 -27.73 9.71 12.77
CA ARG A 396 -26.29 9.67 12.52
C ARG A 396 -25.55 10.71 13.36
N LEU A 397 -24.45 10.29 13.99
CA LEU A 397 -23.71 11.13 14.94
C LEU A 397 -22.39 11.67 14.37
N ILE A 398 -21.84 11.04 13.34
CA ILE A 398 -20.60 11.45 12.65
C ILE A 398 -20.65 10.91 11.22
N ASP A 399 -20.23 11.67 10.22
CA ASP A 399 -20.19 11.18 8.84
C ASP A 399 -18.84 11.53 8.20
N ALA A 400 -18.58 10.97 7.02
CA ALA A 400 -17.48 11.44 6.19
C ALA A 400 -17.78 12.86 5.71
N GLU A 401 -16.80 13.75 5.76
CA GLU A 401 -16.94 15.13 5.30
C GLU A 401 -15.75 15.57 4.46
N GLU A 402 -16.01 16.44 3.48
CA GLU A 402 -14.99 17.12 2.70
C GLU A 402 -14.74 18.51 3.28
N ARG A 403 -13.48 18.91 3.35
CA ARG A 403 -13.02 20.21 3.85
C ARG A 403 -12.09 20.85 2.82
N GLU A 404 -12.09 22.17 2.75
CA GLU A 404 -11.02 22.90 2.06
C GLU A 404 -9.76 22.91 2.94
N GLY A 405 -8.59 22.85 2.31
CA GLY A 405 -7.29 22.81 2.98
C GLY A 405 -6.87 21.41 3.45
N HIS A 406 -5.88 21.39 4.33
CA HIS A 406 -5.19 20.17 4.81
C HIS A 406 -5.04 20.14 6.34
N GLU A 407 -5.92 20.80 7.08
CA GLU A 407 -5.83 20.84 8.53
C GLU A 407 -5.96 19.44 9.16
N GLU A 408 -5.03 19.08 10.06
CA GLU A 408 -5.03 17.81 10.80
C GLU A 408 -6.05 17.82 11.96
N VAL A 409 -7.34 17.95 11.63
CA VAL A 409 -8.42 18.06 12.62
C VAL A 409 -9.27 16.79 12.66
N CYS A 410 -9.48 16.24 13.84
CA CYS A 410 -10.32 15.05 14.02
C CYS A 410 -11.80 15.38 13.84
N LEU A 411 -12.55 14.44 13.26
CA LEU A 411 -14.01 14.49 13.31
C LEU A 411 -14.51 14.35 14.75
N ALA A 412 -15.56 15.11 15.09
CA ALA A 412 -16.19 15.05 16.39
C ALA A 412 -17.55 14.37 16.29
N GLU A 413 -17.73 13.26 17.02
CA GLU A 413 -19.04 12.64 17.19
C GLU A 413 -19.97 13.60 17.93
N LYS A 414 -21.15 13.86 17.33
CA LYS A 414 -22.17 14.75 17.90
C LYS A 414 -22.75 14.15 19.19
N THR A 415 -23.14 15.04 20.10
CA THR A 415 -23.97 14.72 21.26
C THR A 415 -25.24 15.55 21.15
N PRO A 416 -26.36 14.98 20.68
CA PRO A 416 -27.61 15.72 20.48
C PRO A 416 -28.19 16.24 21.80
N ALA A 417 -29.09 17.22 21.71
CA ALA A 417 -29.82 17.71 22.87
C ALA A 417 -30.62 16.58 23.54
N GLY A 418 -30.65 16.56 24.88
CA GLY A 418 -31.28 15.48 25.64
C GLY A 418 -30.43 14.20 25.73
N PHE A 419 -29.17 14.24 25.31
CA PHE A 419 -28.22 13.14 25.51
C PHE A 419 -26.96 13.61 26.22
N VAL A 420 -26.33 12.70 26.96
CA VAL A 420 -25.07 12.91 27.68
C VAL A 420 -24.09 11.77 27.43
N ARG A 421 -22.80 12.08 27.59
CA ARG A 421 -21.71 11.10 27.61
C ARG A 421 -21.08 11.11 29.00
N PRO A 422 -21.58 10.28 29.94
CA PRO A 422 -21.17 10.30 31.34
C PRO A 422 -19.71 9.88 31.49
N SER A 423 -19.11 10.33 32.59
CA SER A 423 -17.67 10.39 32.79
C SER A 423 -16.97 9.02 33.08
N ARG A 424 -15.63 9.04 32.94
CA ARG A 424 -14.52 8.04 32.95
C ARG A 424 -14.72 6.60 32.45
N TRP A 425 -15.86 5.95 32.65
CA TRP A 425 -16.01 4.49 32.40
C TRP A 425 -16.99 4.12 31.27
N SER A 426 -17.86 5.05 30.86
CA SER A 426 -18.85 4.83 29.78
C SER A 426 -18.86 5.95 28.73
N ARG A 427 -17.76 6.70 28.58
CA ARG A 427 -17.69 7.96 27.79
C ARG A 427 -17.90 7.79 26.28
N SER A 428 -17.70 6.57 25.76
CA SER A 428 -17.99 6.25 24.36
C SER A 428 -19.47 6.03 24.12
N GLN A 429 -20.24 5.72 25.16
CA GLN A 429 -21.66 5.42 25.08
C GLN A 429 -22.47 6.70 25.23
N LEU A 430 -23.50 6.81 24.41
CA LEU A 430 -24.49 7.86 24.49
C LEU A 430 -25.64 7.41 25.40
N PHE A 431 -26.06 8.26 26.31
CA PHE A 431 -27.20 8.03 27.21
C PHE A 431 -28.21 9.16 27.05
N ARG A 432 -29.50 8.87 27.25
CA ARG A 432 -30.49 9.93 27.40
C ARG A 432 -30.24 10.66 28.72
N ALA A 433 -30.34 11.99 28.68
CA ALA A 433 -30.38 12.79 29.88
C ALA A 433 -31.72 12.53 30.58
N ASP A 434 -31.67 12.19 31.86
CA ASP A 434 -32.84 12.00 32.70
C ASP A 434 -33.61 13.33 32.90
#